data_AF-A0A7V4NEV5-F1
#
_entry.id   AF-A0A7V4NEV5-F1
#
_cell.length_a   1.000
_cell.length_b   1.000
_cell.length_c   1.000
_cell.angle_alpha   90.00
_cell.angle_beta   90.00
_cell.angle_gamma   90.00
#
_symmetry.space_group_name_H-M   'P 1'
#
loop_
_entity.id
_entity.type
_entity.pdbx_description
1 polymer ?
#
loop_
_entity_poly.entity_id
_entity_poly.type
_entity_poly.pdbx_seq_one_letter_code
_entity_poly.pdbx_strand_id
1 'polypeptide(L)'
;MKRLLLVCFIAVALFSSLYAATFKDVPANHWAYEAVDQLTKLGILSGMPDGTFQGNQPATRYQLAIALYRTINMLNDRIAAVEKKTAPTTTSSQQTAVPANLDAYLKELSNKILELATADKNINAKVDSLTTQINSLTKNFNSIYKDLNNLKVDLDGLKAMYDALAQKVVEMRSLVAMTPTGQNINTLSQSITEIRKDVNDLMSKLASLEQSVSSVNTISTRVLNVEKSVKDTQTELAAIKNQLGNVSDLSKKVSELEKGLKELQNLLDTKVSSVSTGNTEIETLKKFLDTVSMSQNTLSEELNKLKNDVNEVKNKVESLSSDINGLREEFKTLYQSVQKIETVDTRVSDLNSKVEEVIQVKVKVEELEAKVKEMSNVLSSDYVTKSNVNVLSEKIDQLILDVNDLKVELLVLNQKEVELKNEMSITKTRIESLEKQVQQQLSANEKTKQDIENLKSEVTGAKNDISTLSSHVEALKQQSLQDVENLKDELAQLKSENDNLKTKVSALETNQMGNISLIFSIVGVILGGIALWFAVQRQ
;
A
#
# COMPACT_ATOMS: atom_id res chain seq x y z
N MET A 1 -47.46 44.16 39.67
CA MET A 1 -46.29 43.31 39.31
C MET A 1 -45.84 42.35 40.42
N LYS A 2 -45.40 42.77 41.62
CA LYS A 2 -44.82 41.85 42.64
C LYS A 2 -45.68 40.62 43.03
N ARG A 3 -47.01 40.71 43.05
CA ARG A 3 -47.90 39.55 43.34
C ARG A 3 -48.03 38.53 42.19
N LEU A 4 -47.74 38.91 40.93
CA LEU A 4 -47.79 37.99 39.79
C LEU A 4 -46.56 37.06 39.79
N LEU A 5 -45.37 37.64 40.02
CA LEU A 5 -44.12 36.90 40.15
C LEU A 5 -44.17 35.86 41.28
N LEU A 6 -44.79 36.19 42.41
CA LEU A 6 -44.96 35.26 43.53
C LEU A 6 -45.81 34.04 43.15
N VAL A 7 -46.91 34.25 42.40
CA VAL A 7 -47.79 33.17 41.95
C VAL A 7 -47.09 32.27 40.93
N CYS A 8 -46.32 32.83 39.99
CA CYS A 8 -45.51 32.02 39.08
C CYS A 8 -44.44 31.21 39.82
N PHE A 9 -43.78 31.77 40.83
CA PHE A 9 -42.77 31.06 41.62
C PHE A 9 -43.37 29.90 42.44
N ILE A 10 -44.55 30.12 43.03
CA ILE A 10 -45.30 29.07 43.75
C ILE A 10 -45.85 28.01 42.79
N ALA A 11 -46.34 28.40 41.61
CA ALA A 11 -46.84 27.45 40.60
C ALA A 11 -45.73 26.53 40.05
N VAL A 12 -44.50 27.04 39.89
CA VAL A 12 -43.33 26.21 39.53
C VAL A 12 -42.92 25.32 40.71
N ALA A 13 -42.91 25.83 41.94
CA ALA A 13 -42.57 25.05 43.13
C ALA A 13 -43.55 23.90 43.41
N LEU A 14 -44.83 24.03 43.03
CA LEU A 14 -45.87 23.01 43.22
C LEU A 14 -46.00 22.01 42.05
N PHE A 15 -45.26 22.18 40.95
CA PHE A 15 -45.26 21.23 39.83
C PHE A 15 -44.17 20.15 39.90
N SER A 16 -43.31 20.19 40.93
CA SER A 16 -42.22 19.21 41.14
C SER A 16 -42.59 18.05 42.08
N SER A 17 -43.84 17.99 42.56
CA SER A 17 -44.27 17.00 43.56
C SER A 17 -45.39 16.07 43.06
N LEU A 18 -45.16 15.35 41.95
CA LEU A 18 -45.75 14.00 41.74
C LEU A 18 -45.08 13.15 40.65
N TYR A 19 -43.75 13.06 40.66
CA TYR A 19 -43.05 11.91 40.04
C TYR A 19 -42.42 11.05 41.13
N ALA A 20 -42.86 9.79 41.23
CA ALA A 20 -42.13 8.78 41.98
C ALA A 20 -40.84 8.45 41.19
N ALA A 21 -39.77 9.17 41.52
CA ALA A 21 -38.51 9.12 40.79
C ALA A 21 -37.76 7.80 41.02
N THR A 22 -38.15 6.76 40.29
CA THR A 22 -37.30 5.59 40.06
C THR A 22 -35.99 6.05 39.44
N PHE A 23 -34.86 5.68 40.05
CA PHE A 23 -33.54 6.14 39.61
C PHE A 23 -33.26 5.72 38.18
N LYS A 24 -32.65 6.62 37.39
CA LYS A 24 -32.47 6.45 35.93
C LYS A 24 -31.67 5.21 35.55
N ASP A 25 -30.82 4.73 36.46
CA ASP A 25 -29.94 3.57 36.36
C ASP A 25 -30.46 2.33 37.13
N VAL A 26 -31.62 2.41 37.78
CA VAL A 26 -32.28 1.29 38.47
C VAL A 26 -33.68 1.07 37.89
N PRO A 27 -33.80 0.44 36.70
CA PRO A 27 -35.09 0.16 36.08
C PRO A 27 -35.89 -0.91 36.83
N ALA A 28 -37.20 -0.98 36.59
CA ALA A 28 -38.14 -1.86 37.30
C ALA A 28 -37.87 -3.38 37.19
N ASN A 29 -37.01 -3.80 36.27
CA ASN A 29 -36.55 -5.18 36.09
C ASN A 29 -35.15 -5.44 36.69
N HIS A 30 -34.54 -4.47 37.37
CA HIS A 30 -33.24 -4.63 38.02
C HIS A 30 -33.38 -5.38 39.35
N TRP A 31 -32.46 -6.32 39.64
CA TRP A 31 -32.55 -7.18 40.84
C TRP A 31 -32.63 -6.40 42.16
N ALA A 32 -31.98 -5.23 42.25
CA ALA A 32 -31.99 -4.39 43.44
C ALA A 32 -33.18 -3.42 43.51
N TYR A 33 -34.04 -3.35 42.49
CA TYR A 33 -35.07 -2.31 42.33
C TYR A 33 -35.98 -2.20 43.55
N GLU A 34 -36.55 -3.31 44.01
CA GLU A 34 -37.47 -3.32 45.15
C GLU A 34 -36.78 -2.89 46.46
N ALA A 35 -35.57 -3.37 46.71
CA ALA A 35 -34.81 -2.97 47.90
C ALA A 35 -34.43 -1.48 47.88
N VAL A 36 -34.01 -0.97 46.73
CA VAL A 36 -33.64 0.44 46.54
C VAL A 36 -34.87 1.35 46.67
N ASP A 37 -35.99 0.98 46.07
CA ASP A 37 -37.27 1.70 46.16
C ASP A 37 -37.79 1.74 47.62
N GLN A 38 -37.84 0.59 48.31
CA GLN A 38 -38.28 0.52 49.71
C GLN A 38 -37.37 1.33 50.64
N LEU A 39 -36.04 1.18 50.55
CA LEU A 39 -35.10 1.91 51.42
C LEU A 39 -35.06 3.42 51.13
N THR A 40 -35.38 3.84 49.91
CA THR A 40 -35.53 5.27 49.55
C THR A 40 -36.85 5.83 50.07
N LYS A 41 -37.96 5.08 49.95
CA LYS A 41 -39.27 5.45 50.52
C LYS A 41 -39.25 5.57 52.05
N LEU A 42 -38.42 4.77 52.73
CA LEU A 42 -38.16 4.87 54.16
C LEU A 42 -37.14 5.97 54.54
N GLY A 43 -36.61 6.72 53.58
CA GLY A 43 -35.60 7.78 53.79
C GLY A 43 -34.24 7.27 54.28
N ILE A 44 -34.02 5.95 54.32
CA ILE A 44 -32.77 5.33 54.76
C ILE A 44 -31.67 5.63 53.75
N LEU A 45 -31.96 5.42 52.46
CA LEU A 45 -31.07 5.73 51.34
C LEU A 45 -31.56 6.94 50.55
N SER A 46 -30.66 7.52 49.74
CA SER A 46 -30.94 8.57 48.76
C SER A 46 -30.00 8.36 47.57
N GLY A 47 -30.50 8.60 46.36
CA GLY A 47 -29.65 8.75 45.18
C GLY A 47 -28.98 10.12 45.10
N MET A 48 -28.34 10.36 43.96
CA MET A 48 -27.53 11.53 43.64
C MET A 48 -28.36 12.67 43.00
N PRO A 49 -27.85 13.92 42.99
CA PRO A 49 -28.56 15.07 42.42
C PRO A 49 -28.85 15.00 40.90
N ASP A 50 -28.24 14.05 40.19
CA ASP A 50 -28.45 13.80 38.75
C ASP A 50 -29.60 12.81 38.46
N GLY A 51 -30.23 12.25 39.50
CA GLY A 51 -31.30 11.25 39.40
C GLY A 51 -30.81 9.80 39.29
N THR A 52 -29.54 9.53 39.58
CA THR A 52 -28.97 8.17 39.62
C THR A 52 -28.81 7.62 41.04
N PHE A 53 -28.78 6.30 41.19
CA PHE A 53 -28.47 5.60 42.44
C PHE A 53 -26.98 5.20 42.52
N GLN A 54 -26.34 4.97 41.37
CA GLN A 54 -24.95 4.59 41.19
C GLN A 54 -24.60 3.24 41.85
N GLY A 55 -25.51 2.27 41.78
CA GLY A 55 -25.42 0.98 42.51
C GLY A 55 -24.22 0.08 42.17
N ASN A 56 -23.47 0.38 41.10
CA ASN A 56 -22.21 -0.31 40.75
C ASN A 56 -20.96 0.36 41.36
N GLN A 57 -21.09 1.49 42.05
CA GLN A 57 -19.99 2.17 42.74
C GLN A 57 -19.79 1.62 44.16
N PRO A 58 -18.56 1.56 44.68
CA PRO A 58 -18.30 1.09 46.03
C PRO A 58 -18.84 2.08 47.07
N ALA A 59 -19.79 1.63 47.89
CA ALA A 59 -20.33 2.45 48.98
C ALA A 59 -19.26 2.75 50.03
N THR A 60 -19.12 4.02 50.40
CA THR A 60 -18.18 4.44 51.45
C THR A 60 -18.65 4.00 52.84
N ARG A 61 -17.70 3.82 53.76
CA ARG A 61 -17.99 3.52 55.17
C ARG A 61 -18.92 4.56 55.82
N TYR A 62 -18.82 5.83 55.40
CA TYR A 62 -19.70 6.90 55.86
C TYR A 62 -21.15 6.76 55.36
N GLN A 63 -21.36 6.42 54.08
CA GLN A 63 -22.71 6.16 53.55
C GLN A 63 -23.37 4.97 54.25
N LEU A 64 -22.61 3.88 54.51
CA LEU A 64 -23.12 2.73 55.26
C LEU A 64 -23.48 3.09 56.71
N ALA A 65 -22.63 3.86 57.41
CA ALA A 65 -22.91 4.30 58.77
C ALA A 65 -24.18 5.18 58.87
N ILE A 66 -24.39 6.09 57.90
CA ILE A 66 -25.59 6.93 57.82
C ILE A 66 -26.86 6.09 57.60
N ALA A 67 -26.80 5.08 56.71
CA ALA A 67 -27.92 4.18 56.46
C ALA A 67 -28.27 3.34 57.70
N LEU A 68 -27.26 2.79 58.40
CA LEU A 68 -27.46 2.05 59.65
C LEU A 68 -28.08 2.93 60.74
N TYR A 69 -27.56 4.14 60.94
CA TYR A 69 -28.10 5.09 61.92
C TYR A 69 -29.58 5.43 61.69
N ARG A 70 -29.95 5.74 60.44
CA ARG A 70 -31.36 5.98 60.05
C ARG A 70 -32.25 4.76 60.30
N THR A 71 -31.75 3.56 60.00
CA THR A 71 -32.49 2.30 60.21
C THR A 71 -32.74 2.05 61.70
N ILE A 72 -31.74 2.28 62.56
CA ILE A 72 -31.84 2.10 64.02
C ILE A 72 -32.86 3.09 64.60
N ASN A 73 -32.81 4.37 64.23
CA ASN A 73 -33.78 5.35 64.70
C ASN A 73 -35.22 4.97 64.30
N MET A 74 -35.44 4.60 63.03
CA MET A 74 -36.76 4.16 62.54
C MET A 74 -37.28 2.92 63.30
N LEU A 75 -36.40 2.00 63.71
CA LEU A 75 -36.78 0.85 64.54
C LEU A 75 -37.16 1.29 65.96
N ASN A 76 -36.39 2.17 66.59
CA ASN A 76 -36.65 2.69 67.93
C ASN A 76 -37.98 3.45 68.00
N ASP A 77 -38.27 4.32 67.02
CA ASP A 77 -39.53 5.06 66.92
C ASP A 77 -40.74 4.10 66.81
N ARG A 78 -40.58 2.99 66.06
CA ARG A 78 -41.61 1.96 65.93
C ARG A 78 -41.78 1.10 67.18
N ILE A 79 -40.72 0.87 67.95
CA ILE A 79 -40.77 0.16 69.25
C ILE A 79 -41.53 1.03 70.28
N ALA A 80 -41.15 2.30 70.42
CA ALA A 80 -41.83 3.23 71.32
C ALA A 80 -43.32 3.42 70.98
N ALA A 81 -43.70 3.34 69.70
CA ALA A 81 -45.09 3.36 69.25
C ALA A 81 -45.88 2.09 69.62
N VAL A 82 -45.22 0.95 69.86
CA VAL A 82 -45.84 -0.29 70.35
C VAL A 82 -46.00 -0.27 71.86
N GLU A 83 -44.97 0.12 72.60
CA GLU A 83 -44.96 0.14 74.08
C GLU A 83 -46.05 1.05 74.65
N LYS A 84 -46.35 2.18 73.97
CA LYS A 84 -47.38 3.15 74.37
C LYS A 84 -48.82 2.60 74.34
N LYS A 85 -49.03 1.33 73.96
CA LYS A 85 -50.36 0.71 73.81
C LYS A 85 -50.78 -0.23 74.96
N THR A 86 -49.90 -0.54 75.94
CA THR A 86 -50.17 -1.61 76.94
C THR A 86 -49.58 -1.36 78.35
N ALA A 87 -50.39 -0.83 79.29
CA ALA A 87 -50.16 -0.85 80.76
C ALA A 87 -51.39 -0.28 81.51
N PRO A 88 -51.58 -0.48 82.84
CA PRO A 88 -51.00 -1.46 83.80
C PRO A 88 -52.11 -2.35 84.45
N THR A 89 -51.87 -3.23 85.45
CA THR A 89 -51.80 -2.96 86.92
C THR A 89 -51.48 -4.26 87.70
N THR A 90 -51.19 -4.17 89.02
CA THR A 90 -50.31 -5.10 89.79
C THR A 90 -50.90 -5.83 91.02
N THR A 91 -50.47 -7.09 91.20
CA THR A 91 -49.86 -7.70 92.44
C THR A 91 -50.57 -7.74 93.81
N SER A 92 -50.84 -8.99 94.27
CA SER A 92 -50.81 -9.54 95.65
C SER A 92 -51.89 -9.29 96.75
N SER A 93 -52.69 -10.34 96.95
CA SER A 93 -52.98 -11.06 98.24
C SER A 93 -53.89 -10.50 99.35
N GLN A 94 -54.69 -11.43 99.91
CA GLN A 94 -55.53 -11.39 101.14
C GLN A 94 -56.81 -10.51 101.10
N GLN A 95 -57.97 -10.96 101.60
CA GLN A 95 -58.42 -12.32 101.95
C GLN A 95 -59.96 -12.39 102.00
N THR A 96 -60.58 -13.41 101.41
CA THR A 96 -62.00 -13.77 101.58
C THR A 96 -62.17 -15.28 101.80
N ALA A 97 -63.35 -15.68 102.28
CA ALA A 97 -63.64 -17.01 102.85
C ALA A 97 -63.08 -18.21 102.06
N VAL A 98 -62.48 -19.15 102.79
CA VAL A 98 -61.93 -20.41 102.24
C VAL A 98 -63.04 -21.22 101.57
N PRO A 99 -62.96 -21.49 100.25
CA PRO A 99 -63.91 -22.38 99.59
C PRO A 99 -63.59 -23.85 99.92
N ALA A 100 -64.61 -24.70 99.95
CA ALA A 100 -64.52 -26.14 100.26
C ALA A 100 -63.79 -27.00 99.20
N ASN A 101 -62.95 -26.37 98.36
CA ASN A 101 -62.11 -26.99 97.34
C ASN A 101 -60.61 -26.63 97.52
N LEU A 102 -60.25 -25.91 98.59
CA LEU A 102 -58.88 -25.41 98.79
C LEU A 102 -57.85 -26.54 98.86
N ASP A 103 -58.14 -27.67 99.52
CA ASP A 103 -57.23 -28.82 99.61
C ASP A 103 -56.93 -29.44 98.24
N ALA A 104 -57.90 -29.45 97.31
CA ALA A 104 -57.68 -29.94 95.95
C ALA A 104 -56.79 -28.97 95.16
N TYR A 105 -57.01 -27.66 95.28
CA TYR A 105 -56.14 -26.65 94.68
C TYR A 105 -54.72 -26.68 95.25
N LEU A 106 -54.55 -26.86 96.57
CA LEU A 106 -53.25 -27.01 97.21
C LEU A 106 -52.55 -28.30 96.76
N LYS A 107 -53.29 -29.40 96.58
CA LYS A 107 -52.75 -30.67 96.05
C LYS A 107 -52.34 -30.56 94.59
N GLU A 108 -53.14 -29.91 93.74
CA GLU A 108 -52.79 -29.66 92.34
C GLU A 108 -51.58 -28.72 92.21
N LEU A 109 -51.52 -27.66 93.02
CA LEU A 109 -50.38 -26.75 93.08
C LEU A 109 -49.11 -27.47 93.57
N SER A 110 -49.21 -28.32 94.59
CA SER A 110 -48.10 -29.15 95.09
C SER A 110 -47.59 -30.11 94.02
N ASN A 111 -48.48 -30.78 93.28
CA ASN A 111 -48.10 -31.63 92.14
C ASN A 111 -47.38 -30.82 91.06
N LYS A 112 -47.89 -29.63 90.70
CA LYS A 112 -47.26 -28.74 89.71
C LYS A 112 -45.90 -28.23 90.16
N ILE A 113 -45.72 -27.94 91.46
CA ILE A 113 -44.42 -27.60 92.05
C ILE A 113 -43.44 -28.77 91.94
N LEU A 114 -43.89 -30.01 92.17
CA LEU A 114 -43.07 -31.22 92.03
C LEU A 114 -42.69 -31.51 90.57
N GLU A 115 -43.62 -31.31 89.63
CA GLU A 115 -43.36 -31.40 88.18
C GLU A 115 -42.35 -30.35 87.73
N LEU A 116 -42.50 -29.09 88.16
CA LEU A 116 -41.56 -28.01 87.87
C LEU A 116 -40.17 -28.27 88.46
N ALA A 117 -40.07 -28.74 89.71
CA ALA A 117 -38.79 -29.12 90.32
C ALA A 117 -38.11 -30.30 89.59
N THR A 118 -38.91 -31.22 89.07
CA THR A 118 -38.41 -32.33 88.24
C THR A 118 -37.95 -31.85 86.86
N ALA A 119 -38.67 -30.91 86.25
CA ALA A 119 -38.29 -30.27 85.00
C ALA A 119 -36.99 -29.47 85.14
N ASP A 120 -36.84 -28.67 86.20
CA ASP A 120 -35.65 -27.89 86.50
C ASP A 120 -34.41 -28.78 86.70
N LYS A 121 -34.54 -29.86 87.48
CA LYS A 121 -33.49 -30.88 87.61
C LYS A 121 -33.06 -31.48 86.26
N ASN A 122 -34.02 -31.74 85.37
CA ASN A 122 -33.76 -32.25 84.02
C ASN A 122 -33.16 -31.19 83.07
N ILE A 123 -33.43 -29.91 83.29
CA ILE A 123 -32.80 -28.79 82.57
C ILE A 123 -31.34 -28.65 83.03
N ASN A 124 -31.09 -28.61 84.33
CA ASN A 124 -29.73 -28.51 84.88
C ASN A 124 -28.83 -29.66 84.43
N ALA A 125 -29.33 -30.92 84.44
CA ALA A 125 -28.57 -32.06 83.91
C ALA A 125 -28.24 -31.95 82.39
N LYS A 126 -29.07 -31.24 81.60
CA LYS A 126 -28.75 -30.91 80.20
C LYS A 126 -27.72 -29.79 80.09
N VAL A 127 -27.77 -28.79 80.98
CA VAL A 127 -26.77 -27.71 81.05
C VAL A 127 -25.39 -28.28 81.40
N ASP A 128 -25.29 -29.22 82.34
CA ASP A 128 -24.03 -29.90 82.69
C ASP A 128 -23.47 -30.71 81.49
N SER A 129 -24.35 -31.43 80.77
CA SER A 129 -23.97 -32.18 79.57
C SER A 129 -23.48 -31.26 78.44
N LEU A 130 -24.19 -30.15 78.18
CA LEU A 130 -23.78 -29.15 77.18
C LEU A 130 -22.47 -28.47 77.58
N THR A 131 -22.29 -28.14 78.85
CA THR A 131 -21.04 -27.57 79.39
C THR A 131 -19.87 -28.53 79.18
N THR A 132 -20.08 -29.83 79.40
CA THR A 132 -19.07 -30.88 79.15
C THR A 132 -18.73 -31.01 77.66
N GLN A 133 -19.72 -30.91 76.77
CA GLN A 133 -19.51 -30.92 75.32
C GLN A 133 -18.76 -29.67 74.84
N ILE A 134 -19.14 -28.48 75.32
CA ILE A 134 -18.46 -27.21 75.02
C ILE A 134 -17.00 -27.26 75.47
N ASN A 135 -16.73 -27.70 76.71
CA ASN A 135 -15.36 -27.84 77.23
C ASN A 135 -14.51 -28.83 76.41
N SER A 136 -15.13 -29.86 75.83
CA SER A 136 -14.45 -30.82 74.94
C SER A 136 -14.18 -30.22 73.56
N LEU A 137 -15.15 -29.49 72.99
CA LEU A 137 -15.01 -28.78 71.72
C LEU A 137 -13.92 -27.69 71.78
N THR A 138 -13.86 -26.92 72.88
CA THR A 138 -12.81 -25.92 73.13
C THR A 138 -11.41 -26.55 73.17
N LYS A 139 -11.25 -27.72 73.80
CA LYS A 139 -9.97 -28.46 73.78
C LYS A 139 -9.57 -28.88 72.37
N ASN A 140 -10.52 -29.39 71.59
CA ASN A 140 -10.27 -29.80 70.20
C ASN A 140 -9.89 -28.61 69.33
N PHE A 141 -10.59 -27.47 69.45
CA PHE A 141 -10.26 -26.23 68.75
C PHE A 141 -8.85 -25.73 69.07
N ASN A 142 -8.46 -25.76 70.36
CA ASN A 142 -7.12 -25.35 70.79
C ASN A 142 -6.01 -26.29 70.26
N SER A 143 -6.28 -27.59 70.09
CA SER A 143 -5.34 -28.49 69.39
C SER A 143 -5.22 -28.11 67.93
N ILE A 144 -6.34 -28.03 67.20
CA ILE A 144 -6.38 -27.68 65.77
C ILE A 144 -5.66 -26.36 65.50
N TYR A 145 -5.82 -25.36 66.38
CA TYR A 145 -5.11 -24.08 66.29
C TYR A 145 -3.58 -24.24 66.44
N LYS A 146 -3.12 -25.07 67.38
CA LYS A 146 -1.69 -25.40 67.53
C LYS A 146 -1.16 -26.16 66.31
N ASP A 147 -1.91 -27.13 65.82
CA ASP A 147 -1.51 -27.98 64.70
C ASP A 147 -1.45 -27.18 63.38
N LEU A 148 -2.35 -26.22 63.18
CA LEU A 148 -2.31 -25.24 62.09
C LEU A 148 -1.05 -24.36 62.15
N ASN A 149 -0.67 -23.89 63.34
CA ASN A 149 0.53 -23.08 63.53
C ASN A 149 1.81 -23.89 63.26
N ASN A 150 1.87 -25.15 63.69
CA ASN A 150 2.98 -26.06 63.37
C ASN A 150 3.10 -26.26 61.84
N LEU A 151 1.99 -26.59 61.18
CA LEU A 151 1.94 -26.78 59.72
C LEU A 151 2.36 -25.53 58.93
N LYS A 152 2.10 -24.33 59.46
CA LYS A 152 2.63 -23.09 58.88
C LYS A 152 4.15 -23.02 58.95
N VAL A 153 4.75 -23.36 60.10
CA VAL A 153 6.21 -23.37 60.27
C VAL A 153 6.86 -24.40 59.33
N ASP A 154 6.26 -25.58 59.20
CA ASP A 154 6.72 -26.62 58.27
C ASP A 154 6.64 -26.15 56.80
N LEU A 155 5.58 -25.43 56.42
CA LEU A 155 5.41 -24.87 55.07
C LEU A 155 6.41 -23.75 54.77
N ASP A 156 6.66 -22.85 55.72
CA ASP A 156 7.66 -21.79 55.59
C ASP A 156 9.08 -22.40 55.47
N GLY A 157 9.37 -23.47 56.24
CA GLY A 157 10.62 -24.24 56.16
C GLY A 157 10.79 -24.96 54.81
N LEU A 158 9.75 -25.64 54.33
CA LEU A 158 9.75 -26.30 53.01
C LEU A 158 9.98 -25.29 51.88
N LYS A 159 9.41 -24.08 51.98
CA LYS A 159 9.69 -23.01 51.03
C LYS A 159 11.15 -22.57 51.07
N ALA A 160 11.75 -22.39 52.24
CA ALA A 160 13.17 -22.05 52.35
C ALA A 160 14.07 -23.14 51.72
N MET A 161 13.74 -24.43 51.89
CA MET A 161 14.45 -25.53 51.22
C MET A 161 14.30 -25.50 49.69
N TYR A 162 13.11 -25.16 49.18
CA TYR A 162 12.89 -25.00 47.74
C TYR A 162 13.71 -23.84 47.15
N ASP A 163 13.68 -22.67 47.80
CA ASP A 163 14.41 -21.48 47.33
C ASP A 163 15.94 -21.73 47.34
N ALA A 164 16.47 -22.41 48.35
CA ALA A 164 17.87 -22.83 48.42
C ALA A 164 18.24 -23.86 47.35
N LEU A 165 17.37 -24.84 47.06
CA LEU A 165 17.58 -25.80 45.98
C LEU A 165 17.59 -25.11 44.61
N ALA A 166 16.71 -24.14 44.39
CA ALA A 166 16.67 -23.35 43.15
C ALA A 166 17.96 -22.54 42.95
N GLN A 167 18.48 -21.88 43.99
CA GLN A 167 19.79 -21.22 43.95
C GLN A 167 20.92 -22.19 43.58
N LYS A 168 20.94 -23.38 44.20
CA LYS A 168 21.97 -24.40 43.92
C LYS A 168 21.91 -24.95 42.49
N VAL A 169 20.72 -25.01 41.87
CA VAL A 169 20.58 -25.33 40.44
C VAL A 169 21.15 -24.22 39.54
N VAL A 170 21.02 -22.94 39.92
CA VAL A 170 21.66 -21.83 39.19
C VAL A 170 23.18 -21.86 39.34
N GLU A 171 23.68 -22.11 40.55
CA GLU A 171 25.11 -22.30 40.83
C GLU A 171 25.71 -23.45 40.00
N MET A 172 25.08 -24.63 40.00
CA MET A 172 25.52 -25.77 39.18
C MET A 172 25.51 -25.45 37.68
N ARG A 173 24.54 -24.69 37.16
CA ARG A 173 24.54 -24.25 35.76
C ARG A 173 25.71 -23.32 35.45
N SER A 174 26.03 -22.40 36.35
CA SER A 174 27.18 -21.49 36.22
C SER A 174 28.50 -22.28 36.21
N LEU A 175 28.68 -23.19 37.18
CA LEU A 175 29.85 -24.07 37.25
C LEU A 175 30.01 -24.94 35.99
N VAL A 176 28.92 -25.53 35.49
CA VAL A 176 28.95 -26.30 34.22
C VAL A 176 29.38 -25.42 33.05
N ALA A 177 28.86 -24.19 32.93
CA ALA A 177 29.28 -23.25 31.89
C ALA A 177 30.75 -22.81 31.99
N MET A 178 31.32 -22.80 33.21
CA MET A 178 32.73 -22.52 33.47
C MET A 178 33.66 -23.73 33.26
N THR A 179 33.15 -24.96 33.14
CA THR A 179 34.00 -26.12 32.80
C THR A 179 34.58 -25.99 31.39
N PRO A 180 35.72 -26.62 31.08
CA PRO A 180 36.24 -26.70 29.71
C PRO A 180 35.19 -27.24 28.72
N THR A 181 34.35 -28.19 29.13
CA THR A 181 33.24 -28.71 28.32
C THR A 181 32.18 -27.64 28.05
N GLY A 182 31.77 -26.87 29.05
CA GLY A 182 30.81 -25.76 28.89
C GLY A 182 31.35 -24.62 28.04
N GLN A 183 32.62 -24.26 28.22
CA GLN A 183 33.31 -23.30 27.37
C GLN A 183 33.39 -23.80 25.92
N ASN A 184 33.79 -25.06 25.69
CA ASN A 184 33.82 -25.65 24.36
C ASN A 184 32.44 -25.69 23.69
N ILE A 185 31.36 -25.94 24.45
CA ILE A 185 29.98 -25.88 23.93
C ILE A 185 29.61 -24.44 23.52
N ASN A 186 29.98 -23.43 24.32
CA ASN A 186 29.75 -22.02 23.97
C ASN A 186 30.54 -21.60 22.72
N THR A 187 31.84 -21.93 22.65
CA THR A 187 32.68 -21.67 21.47
C THR A 187 32.13 -22.37 20.23
N LEU A 188 31.73 -23.64 20.34
CA LEU A 188 31.11 -24.38 19.24
C LEU A 188 29.78 -23.74 18.79
N SER A 189 28.97 -23.23 19.72
CA SER A 189 27.74 -22.50 19.41
C SER A 189 28.01 -21.17 18.68
N GLN A 190 29.09 -20.46 19.04
CA GLN A 190 29.57 -19.28 18.31
C GLN A 190 30.03 -19.65 16.90
N SER A 191 30.91 -20.64 16.74
CA SER A 191 31.37 -21.09 15.42
C SER A 191 30.24 -21.63 14.54
N ILE A 192 29.22 -22.29 15.09
CA ILE A 192 28.00 -22.69 14.35
C ILE A 192 27.21 -21.46 13.87
N THR A 193 27.21 -20.38 14.66
CA THR A 193 26.56 -19.11 14.29
C THR A 193 27.33 -18.37 13.19
N GLU A 194 28.66 -18.41 13.23
CA GLU A 194 29.55 -17.89 12.17
C GLU A 194 29.40 -18.69 10.87
N ILE A 195 29.48 -20.03 10.94
CA ILE A 195 29.25 -20.91 9.79
C ILE A 195 27.87 -20.66 9.15
N ARG A 196 26.82 -20.44 9.96
CA ARG A 196 25.48 -20.09 9.46
C ARG A 196 25.47 -18.74 8.72
N LYS A 197 26.21 -17.75 9.20
CA LYS A 197 26.36 -16.45 8.54
C LYS A 197 27.07 -16.60 7.19
N ASP A 198 28.15 -17.37 7.16
CA ASP A 198 28.94 -17.60 5.94
C ASP A 198 28.15 -18.40 4.89
N VAL A 199 27.34 -19.39 5.30
CA VAL A 199 26.40 -20.09 4.42
C VAL A 199 25.37 -19.13 3.80
N ASN A 200 24.82 -18.19 4.57
CA ASN A 200 23.87 -17.19 4.05
C ASN A 200 24.53 -16.20 3.05
N ASP A 201 25.80 -15.84 3.28
CA ASP A 201 26.58 -15.02 2.34
C ASP A 201 26.92 -15.79 1.05
N LEU A 202 27.27 -17.07 1.16
CA LEU A 202 27.44 -17.96 0.00
C LEU A 202 26.15 -18.14 -0.81
N MET A 203 24.99 -18.28 -0.15
CA MET A 203 23.68 -18.28 -0.83
C MET A 203 23.41 -16.97 -1.58
N SER A 204 23.76 -15.83 -0.99
CA SER A 204 23.59 -14.49 -1.60
C SER A 204 24.50 -14.32 -2.83
N LYS A 205 25.73 -14.85 -2.76
CA LYS A 205 26.68 -14.90 -3.89
C LYS A 205 26.20 -15.85 -4.99
N LEU A 206 25.60 -16.99 -4.63
CA LEU A 206 25.03 -17.95 -5.59
C LEU A 206 23.90 -17.32 -6.41
N ALA A 207 22.93 -16.65 -5.77
CA ALA A 207 21.85 -15.95 -6.46
C ALA A 207 22.39 -14.86 -7.42
N SER A 208 23.46 -14.16 -7.03
CA SER A 208 24.15 -13.17 -7.88
C SER A 208 24.83 -13.81 -9.10
N LEU A 209 25.34 -15.04 -8.94
CA LEU A 209 25.91 -15.82 -10.03
C LEU A 209 24.82 -16.36 -10.97
N GLU A 210 23.68 -16.80 -10.45
CA GLU A 210 22.51 -17.22 -11.25
C GLU A 210 21.97 -16.07 -12.13
N GLN A 211 21.88 -14.85 -11.59
CA GLN A 211 21.54 -13.65 -12.36
C GLN A 211 22.59 -13.36 -13.47
N SER A 212 23.87 -13.60 -13.18
CA SER A 212 24.96 -13.47 -14.15
C SER A 212 24.84 -14.52 -15.27
N VAL A 213 24.51 -15.77 -14.95
CA VAL A 213 24.27 -16.84 -15.93
C VAL A 213 23.06 -16.53 -16.82
N SER A 214 21.97 -16.01 -16.25
CA SER A 214 20.81 -15.55 -17.03
C SER A 214 21.18 -14.43 -18.02
N SER A 215 22.04 -13.50 -17.59
CA SER A 215 22.58 -12.43 -18.43
C SER A 215 23.45 -12.97 -19.58
N VAL A 216 24.30 -13.98 -19.30
CA VAL A 216 25.10 -14.69 -20.33
C VAL A 216 24.19 -15.43 -21.33
N ASN A 217 23.12 -16.07 -20.88
CA ASN A 217 22.17 -16.72 -21.77
C ASN A 217 21.47 -15.71 -22.71
N THR A 218 21.09 -14.54 -22.19
CA THR A 218 20.55 -13.44 -23.01
C THR A 218 21.56 -12.91 -24.04
N ILE A 219 22.85 -12.86 -23.68
CA ILE A 219 23.93 -12.53 -24.62
C ILE A 219 24.05 -13.61 -25.70
N SER A 220 23.97 -14.91 -25.35
CA SER A 220 23.99 -16.03 -26.30
C SER A 220 22.87 -15.90 -27.35
N THR A 221 21.63 -15.62 -26.94
CA THR A 221 20.51 -15.38 -27.87
C THR A 221 20.78 -14.18 -28.79
N ARG A 222 21.41 -13.11 -28.28
CA ARG A 222 21.80 -11.95 -29.09
C ARG A 222 22.90 -12.27 -30.10
N VAL A 223 23.87 -13.13 -29.74
CA VAL A 223 24.92 -13.60 -30.66
C VAL A 223 24.31 -14.42 -31.81
N LEU A 224 23.43 -15.38 -31.52
CA LEU A 224 22.73 -16.17 -32.55
C LEU A 224 21.93 -15.30 -33.53
N ASN A 225 21.30 -14.23 -33.05
CA ASN A 225 20.60 -13.26 -33.91
C ASN A 225 21.58 -12.46 -34.79
N VAL A 226 22.75 -12.06 -34.27
CA VAL A 226 23.79 -11.40 -35.06
C VAL A 226 24.39 -12.34 -36.11
N GLU A 227 24.66 -13.59 -35.77
CA GLU A 227 25.13 -14.63 -36.72
C GLU A 227 24.13 -14.81 -37.87
N LYS A 228 22.83 -14.81 -37.56
CA LYS A 228 21.78 -14.83 -38.60
C LYS A 228 21.87 -13.58 -39.50
N SER A 229 21.91 -12.37 -38.94
CA SER A 229 22.01 -11.14 -39.74
C SER A 229 23.30 -11.06 -40.57
N VAL A 230 24.41 -11.64 -40.10
CA VAL A 230 25.65 -11.78 -40.88
C VAL A 230 25.46 -12.75 -42.06
N LYS A 231 24.73 -13.86 -41.87
CA LYS A 231 24.41 -14.81 -42.94
C LYS A 231 23.42 -14.24 -43.96
N ASP A 232 22.43 -13.48 -43.50
CA ASP A 232 21.46 -12.80 -44.36
C ASP A 232 22.18 -11.75 -45.24
N THR A 233 23.01 -10.88 -44.64
CA THR A 233 23.82 -9.89 -45.40
C THR A 233 24.90 -10.50 -46.29
N GLN A 234 25.48 -11.66 -45.93
CA GLN A 234 26.34 -12.44 -46.86
C GLN A 234 25.57 -12.91 -48.10
N THR A 235 24.28 -13.24 -47.95
CA THR A 235 23.42 -13.68 -49.06
C THR A 235 23.07 -12.50 -49.96
N GLU A 236 22.78 -11.32 -49.39
CA GLU A 236 22.60 -10.07 -50.14
C GLU A 236 23.87 -9.67 -50.90
N LEU A 237 25.04 -9.75 -50.26
CA LEU A 237 26.33 -9.46 -50.90
C LEU A 237 26.60 -10.39 -52.10
N ALA A 238 26.22 -11.67 -52.01
CA ALA A 238 26.33 -12.61 -53.12
C ALA A 238 25.40 -12.25 -54.29
N ALA A 239 24.18 -11.77 -54.01
CA ALA A 239 23.25 -11.28 -55.02
C ALA A 239 23.77 -10.01 -55.72
N ILE A 240 24.28 -9.04 -54.96
CA ILE A 240 24.90 -7.81 -55.48
C ILE A 240 26.13 -8.15 -56.35
N LYS A 241 26.96 -9.11 -55.93
CA LYS A 241 28.11 -9.58 -56.71
C LYS A 241 27.70 -10.20 -58.06
N ASN A 242 26.57 -10.90 -58.11
CA ASN A 242 25.99 -11.44 -59.35
C ASN A 242 25.49 -10.29 -60.26
N GLN A 243 24.77 -9.31 -59.70
CA GLN A 243 24.35 -8.11 -60.45
C GLN A 243 25.53 -7.33 -61.05
N LEU A 244 26.65 -7.21 -60.31
CA LEU A 244 27.88 -6.59 -60.81
C LEU A 244 28.50 -7.37 -61.98
N GLY A 245 28.35 -8.69 -62.01
CA GLY A 245 28.71 -9.53 -63.17
C GLY A 245 27.91 -9.14 -64.42
N ASN A 246 26.59 -8.98 -64.28
CA ASN A 246 25.73 -8.53 -65.39
C ASN A 246 26.10 -7.12 -65.89
N VAL A 247 26.55 -6.21 -65.01
CA VAL A 247 27.07 -4.89 -65.41
C VAL A 247 28.39 -5.00 -66.18
N SER A 248 29.27 -5.94 -65.80
CA SER A 248 30.50 -6.24 -66.56
C SER A 248 30.19 -6.76 -67.97
N ASP A 249 29.20 -7.65 -68.12
CA ASP A 249 28.79 -8.16 -69.43
C ASP A 249 28.03 -7.13 -70.28
N LEU A 250 27.29 -6.20 -69.67
CA LEU A 250 26.77 -5.02 -70.35
C LEU A 250 27.89 -4.10 -70.84
N SER A 251 28.93 -3.88 -70.03
CA SER A 251 30.10 -3.07 -70.42
C SER A 251 30.82 -3.65 -71.66
N LYS A 252 31.02 -4.98 -71.71
CA LYS A 252 31.57 -5.66 -72.90
C LYS A 252 30.73 -5.38 -74.15
N LYS A 253 29.40 -5.52 -74.04
CA LYS A 253 28.46 -5.25 -75.15
C LYS A 253 28.47 -3.78 -75.58
N VAL A 254 28.67 -2.84 -74.65
CA VAL A 254 28.86 -1.42 -74.98
C VAL A 254 30.14 -1.24 -75.81
N SER A 255 31.27 -1.82 -75.42
CA SER A 255 32.51 -1.72 -76.22
C SER A 255 32.46 -2.46 -77.56
N GLU A 256 31.68 -3.54 -77.68
CA GLU A 256 31.37 -4.17 -78.97
C GLU A 256 30.54 -3.24 -79.88
N LEU A 257 29.54 -2.56 -79.32
CA LEU A 257 28.74 -1.55 -80.02
C LEU A 257 29.57 -0.32 -80.42
N GLU A 258 30.43 0.19 -79.54
CA GLU A 258 31.36 1.29 -79.84
C GLU A 258 32.29 0.94 -81.01
N LYS A 259 32.81 -0.29 -81.04
CA LYS A 259 33.62 -0.80 -82.16
C LYS A 259 32.81 -0.87 -83.45
N GLY A 260 31.61 -1.44 -83.42
CA GLY A 260 30.72 -1.51 -84.59
C GLY A 260 30.30 -0.13 -85.11
N LEU A 261 30.06 0.83 -84.22
CA LEU A 261 29.72 2.21 -84.57
C LEU A 261 30.93 2.91 -85.23
N LYS A 262 32.15 2.63 -84.78
CA LYS A 262 33.39 3.11 -85.42
C LYS A 262 33.65 2.45 -86.79
N GLU A 263 33.30 1.18 -86.96
CA GLU A 263 33.34 0.50 -88.26
C GLU A 263 32.31 1.09 -89.24
N LEU A 264 31.10 1.42 -88.77
CA LEU A 264 30.10 2.14 -89.54
C LEU A 264 30.54 3.57 -89.90
N GLN A 265 31.21 4.28 -89.00
CA GLN A 265 31.79 5.60 -89.28
C GLN A 265 32.82 5.52 -90.42
N ASN A 266 33.76 4.57 -90.35
CA ASN A 266 34.75 4.37 -91.41
C ASN A 266 34.10 4.06 -92.77
N LEU A 267 33.02 3.26 -92.78
CA LEU A 267 32.25 2.95 -93.99
C LEU A 267 31.51 4.18 -94.54
N LEU A 268 30.95 5.02 -93.66
CA LEU A 268 30.31 6.28 -94.03
C LEU A 268 31.33 7.25 -94.65
N ASP A 269 32.48 7.46 -94.01
CA ASP A 269 33.56 8.33 -94.49
C ASP A 269 34.11 7.84 -95.85
N THR A 270 34.23 6.52 -96.03
CA THR A 270 34.58 5.90 -97.31
C THR A 270 33.53 6.16 -98.39
N LYS A 271 32.24 6.10 -98.04
CA LYS A 271 31.15 6.33 -99.00
C LYS A 271 30.99 7.81 -99.35
N VAL A 272 31.16 8.71 -98.38
CA VAL A 272 31.24 10.17 -98.60
C VAL A 272 32.42 10.51 -99.51
N SER A 273 33.59 9.90 -99.30
CA SER A 273 34.75 10.05 -100.18
C SER A 273 34.44 9.59 -101.61
N SER A 274 33.76 8.45 -101.75
CA SER A 274 33.32 7.93 -103.06
C SER A 274 32.33 8.86 -103.78
N VAL A 275 31.40 9.48 -103.04
CA VAL A 275 30.46 10.48 -103.58
C VAL A 275 31.19 11.76 -103.97
N SER A 276 32.22 12.18 -103.22
CA SER A 276 33.07 13.32 -103.57
C SER A 276 33.80 13.08 -104.90
N THR A 277 34.40 11.90 -105.09
CA THR A 277 35.02 11.50 -106.37
C THR A 277 34.00 11.56 -107.52
N GLY A 278 32.83 10.92 -107.37
CA GLY A 278 31.77 10.98 -108.38
C GLY A 278 31.29 12.40 -108.70
N ASN A 279 31.29 13.30 -107.72
CA ASN A 279 31.00 14.71 -107.94
C ASN A 279 32.10 15.42 -108.75
N THR A 280 33.39 15.08 -108.56
CA THR A 280 34.48 15.59 -109.42
C THR A 280 34.45 15.03 -110.84
N GLU A 281 33.97 13.79 -111.02
CA GLU A 281 33.69 13.20 -112.34
C GLU A 281 32.54 13.94 -113.03
N ILE A 282 31.45 14.25 -112.31
CA ILE A 282 30.34 15.07 -112.81
C ILE A 282 30.80 16.48 -113.21
N GLU A 283 31.64 17.16 -112.42
CA GLU A 283 32.23 18.45 -112.79
C GLU A 283 33.14 18.37 -114.02
N THR A 284 33.79 17.23 -114.24
CA THR A 284 34.59 16.98 -115.44
C THR A 284 33.70 16.76 -116.67
N LEU A 285 32.59 16.03 -116.51
CA LEU A 285 31.58 15.84 -117.56
C LEU A 285 30.85 17.13 -117.91
N LYS A 286 30.59 18.04 -116.96
CA LYS A 286 30.07 19.39 -117.24
C LYS A 286 31.00 20.17 -118.17
N LYS A 287 32.29 20.26 -117.83
CA LYS A 287 33.30 20.95 -118.67
C LYS A 287 33.41 20.35 -120.07
N PHE A 288 33.23 19.03 -120.20
CA PHE A 288 33.16 18.38 -121.51
C PHE A 288 31.88 18.79 -122.27
N LEU A 289 30.72 18.81 -121.61
CA LEU A 289 29.47 19.29 -122.20
C LEU A 289 29.54 20.78 -122.60
N ASP A 290 30.18 21.63 -121.80
CA ASP A 290 30.44 23.04 -122.14
C ASP A 290 31.29 23.12 -123.42
N THR A 291 32.34 22.30 -123.52
CA THR A 291 33.23 22.22 -124.70
C THR A 291 32.49 21.73 -125.95
N VAL A 292 31.61 20.73 -125.82
CA VAL A 292 30.73 20.26 -126.91
C VAL A 292 29.71 21.33 -127.31
N SER A 293 29.18 22.10 -126.35
CA SER A 293 28.27 23.22 -126.62
C SER A 293 28.98 24.35 -127.36
N MET A 294 30.25 24.64 -127.02
CA MET A 294 31.09 25.59 -127.76
C MET A 294 31.35 25.13 -129.19
N SER A 295 31.74 23.87 -129.41
CA SER A 295 32.00 23.37 -130.77
C SER A 295 30.73 23.27 -131.62
N GLN A 296 29.57 22.96 -131.03
CA GLN A 296 28.27 23.07 -131.70
C GLN A 296 27.99 24.50 -132.19
N ASN A 297 28.30 25.51 -131.36
CA ASN A 297 28.11 26.92 -131.75
C ASN A 297 29.04 27.29 -132.91
N THR A 298 30.33 26.91 -132.87
CA THR A 298 31.25 27.12 -133.99
C THR A 298 30.77 26.44 -135.27
N LEU A 299 30.28 25.20 -135.19
CA LEU A 299 29.73 24.48 -136.35
C LEU A 299 28.48 25.19 -136.94
N SER A 300 27.69 25.83 -136.09
CA SER A 300 26.54 26.66 -136.49
C SER A 300 26.98 27.95 -137.20
N GLU A 301 28.05 28.60 -136.74
CA GLU A 301 28.65 29.76 -137.43
C GLU A 301 29.23 29.37 -138.80
N GLU A 302 29.91 28.23 -138.90
CA GLU A 302 30.41 27.68 -140.16
C GLU A 302 29.28 27.31 -141.13
N LEU A 303 28.20 26.69 -140.64
CA LEU A 303 27.01 26.39 -141.44
C LEU A 303 26.35 27.67 -141.98
N ASN A 304 26.32 28.75 -141.17
CA ASN A 304 25.79 30.04 -141.60
C ASN A 304 26.71 30.74 -142.63
N LYS A 305 28.04 30.60 -142.55
CA LYS A 305 28.95 31.01 -143.62
C LYS A 305 28.67 30.25 -144.92
N LEU A 306 28.67 28.91 -144.86
CA LEU A 306 28.42 28.07 -146.04
C LEU A 306 27.06 28.38 -146.69
N LYS A 307 26.03 28.68 -145.90
CA LYS A 307 24.71 29.13 -146.37
C LYS A 307 24.78 30.47 -147.12
N ASN A 308 25.62 31.40 -146.67
CA ASN A 308 25.85 32.67 -147.38
C ASN A 308 26.66 32.47 -148.66
N ASP A 309 27.69 31.62 -148.63
CA ASP A 309 28.50 31.27 -149.82
C ASP A 309 27.62 30.62 -150.91
N VAL A 310 26.71 29.71 -150.52
CA VAL A 310 25.71 29.09 -151.40
C VAL A 310 24.73 30.12 -151.98
N ASN A 311 24.31 31.12 -151.19
CA ASN A 311 23.49 32.22 -151.70
C ASN A 311 24.26 33.10 -152.71
N GLU A 312 25.56 33.33 -152.53
CA GLU A 312 26.38 34.06 -153.50
C GLU A 312 26.52 33.29 -154.82
N VAL A 313 26.75 31.97 -154.74
CA VAL A 313 26.76 31.08 -155.92
C VAL A 313 25.39 31.09 -156.62
N LYS A 314 24.28 31.04 -155.86
CA LYS A 314 22.92 31.15 -156.41
C LYS A 314 22.74 32.46 -157.20
N ASN A 315 23.12 33.60 -156.62
CA ASN A 315 23.00 34.91 -157.28
C ASN A 315 23.82 34.99 -158.57
N LYS A 316 25.01 34.35 -158.61
CA LYS A 316 25.83 34.22 -159.83
C LYS A 316 25.17 33.36 -160.92
N VAL A 317 24.46 32.29 -160.54
CA VAL A 317 23.67 31.48 -161.48
C VAL A 317 22.45 32.25 -162.01
N GLU A 318 21.79 33.06 -161.19
CA GLU A 318 20.69 33.93 -161.62
C GLU A 318 21.17 35.02 -162.60
N SER A 319 22.38 35.57 -162.43
CA SER A 319 23.01 36.45 -163.42
C SER A 319 23.23 35.76 -164.78
N LEU A 320 23.85 34.58 -164.78
CA LEU A 320 24.10 33.80 -166.01
C LEU A 320 22.80 33.42 -166.74
N SER A 321 21.72 33.20 -165.99
CA SER A 321 20.37 32.98 -166.54
C SER A 321 19.84 34.22 -167.27
N SER A 322 20.13 35.42 -166.77
CA SER A 322 19.78 36.68 -167.44
C SER A 322 20.53 36.84 -168.77
N ASP A 323 21.85 36.61 -168.78
CA ASP A 323 22.71 36.74 -169.96
C ASP A 323 22.27 35.79 -171.10
N ILE A 324 21.92 34.54 -170.76
CA ILE A 324 21.42 33.53 -171.69
C ILE A 324 20.07 33.94 -172.32
N ASN A 325 19.22 34.68 -171.60
CA ASN A 325 17.95 35.16 -172.13
C ASN A 325 18.12 36.42 -173.00
N GLY A 326 19.11 37.28 -172.75
CA GLY A 326 19.46 38.40 -173.63
C GLY A 326 19.84 37.92 -175.04
N LEU A 327 20.82 37.01 -175.12
CA LEU A 327 21.28 36.40 -176.38
C LEU A 327 20.17 35.70 -177.18
N ARG A 328 19.11 35.22 -176.50
CA ARG A 328 17.96 34.56 -177.13
C ARG A 328 17.04 35.53 -177.87
N GLU A 329 16.86 36.75 -177.36
CA GLU A 329 15.99 37.75 -178.00
C GLU A 329 16.71 38.57 -179.09
N GLU A 330 18.03 38.75 -179.00
CA GLU A 330 18.84 39.35 -180.07
C GLU A 330 18.69 38.56 -181.40
N PHE A 331 18.81 37.23 -181.34
CA PHE A 331 18.70 36.33 -182.49
C PHE A 331 17.32 36.37 -183.18
N LYS A 332 16.28 36.70 -182.42
CA LYS A 332 14.88 36.79 -182.86
C LYS A 332 14.58 38.15 -183.52
N THR A 333 15.22 39.21 -183.04
CA THR A 333 15.03 40.59 -183.52
C THR A 333 15.63 40.82 -184.93
N LEU A 334 16.67 40.06 -185.28
CA LEU A 334 17.37 40.17 -186.57
C LEU A 334 16.55 39.66 -187.78
N TYR A 335 15.62 38.72 -187.60
CA TYR A 335 14.86 38.12 -188.70
C TYR A 335 13.59 38.90 -189.08
N GLN A 336 13.00 39.65 -188.14
CA GLN A 336 11.69 40.28 -188.33
C GLN A 336 11.76 41.76 -188.74
N SER A 337 12.92 42.40 -188.59
CA SER A 337 13.13 43.85 -188.80
C SER A 337 13.27 44.30 -190.27
N VAL A 338 13.07 43.38 -191.25
CA VAL A 338 13.02 43.70 -192.70
C VAL A 338 11.59 44.00 -193.19
N GLN A 339 10.56 43.66 -192.40
CA GLN A 339 9.16 44.04 -192.65
C GLN A 339 8.78 45.25 -191.75
N LYS A 340 8.09 46.25 -192.32
CA LYS A 340 8.08 47.64 -191.81
C LYS A 340 6.92 48.00 -190.85
N ILE A 341 7.28 48.69 -189.74
CA ILE A 341 6.59 49.89 -189.15
C ILE A 341 5.20 49.60 -188.48
N GLU A 342 4.83 50.07 -187.27
CA GLU A 342 4.77 51.45 -186.70
C GLU A 342 4.60 51.50 -185.13
N THR A 343 5.04 52.61 -184.47
CA THR A 343 4.68 53.28 -183.15
C THR A 343 3.95 52.59 -181.95
N VAL A 344 3.99 53.05 -180.66
CA VAL A 344 4.96 53.74 -179.74
C VAL A 344 4.35 54.01 -178.32
N ASP A 345 5.19 54.24 -177.28
CA ASP A 345 4.96 54.94 -175.96
C ASP A 345 4.68 54.18 -174.61
N THR A 346 4.61 54.93 -173.48
CA THR A 346 5.05 54.57 -172.09
C THR A 346 4.08 55.04 -170.94
N ARG A 347 4.33 55.27 -169.61
CA ARG A 347 5.52 55.50 -168.72
C ARG A 347 5.23 55.53 -167.18
N VAL A 348 6.14 54.98 -166.33
CA VAL A 348 6.70 55.45 -164.99
C VAL A 348 5.82 55.85 -163.75
N SER A 349 6.16 55.38 -162.51
CA SER A 349 6.71 56.16 -161.32
C SER A 349 6.74 55.46 -159.91
N ASP A 350 7.86 55.61 -159.16
CA ASP A 350 8.12 55.99 -157.71
C ASP A 350 7.26 55.53 -156.48
N LEU A 351 7.70 55.53 -155.18
CA LEU A 351 8.98 55.33 -154.42
C LEU A 351 8.79 55.41 -152.84
N ASN A 352 9.85 55.16 -152.03
CA ASN A 352 10.14 55.64 -150.61
C ASN A 352 10.05 54.68 -149.34
N SER A 353 10.48 55.13 -148.13
CA SER A 353 11.22 54.31 -147.09
C SER A 353 11.30 54.78 -145.57
N LYS A 354 11.96 53.99 -144.64
CA LYS A 354 12.61 54.29 -143.27
C LYS A 354 11.81 54.11 -141.90
N VAL A 355 12.31 53.96 -140.61
CA VAL A 355 13.64 53.84 -139.85
C VAL A 355 13.52 53.45 -138.30
N GLU A 356 14.55 52.80 -137.66
CA GLU A 356 15.09 52.63 -136.22
C GLU A 356 14.22 52.66 -134.88
N GLU A 357 14.62 52.33 -133.59
CA GLU A 357 15.57 51.42 -132.80
C GLU A 357 15.35 51.57 -131.21
N VAL A 358 16.23 51.08 -130.26
CA VAL A 358 16.49 51.48 -128.80
C VAL A 358 15.62 50.86 -127.61
N ILE A 359 16.01 50.48 -126.33
CA ILE A 359 17.29 50.28 -125.50
C ILE A 359 17.28 49.16 -124.33
N GLN A 360 17.55 49.39 -122.99
CA GLN A 360 18.23 48.45 -121.98
C GLN A 360 17.90 48.73 -120.43
N VAL A 361 18.39 48.18 -119.25
CA VAL A 361 19.34 47.08 -118.74
C VAL A 361 19.33 46.78 -117.15
N LYS A 362 19.65 45.53 -116.67
CA LYS A 362 20.38 45.01 -115.40
C LYS A 362 19.93 45.20 -113.89
N VAL A 363 19.98 44.11 -113.03
CA VAL A 363 20.51 43.96 -111.60
C VAL A 363 20.29 42.53 -110.98
N LYS A 364 20.73 42.22 -109.72
CA LYS A 364 21.00 40.88 -109.09
C LYS A 364 20.02 40.35 -107.98
N VAL A 365 20.14 39.04 -107.74
CA VAL A 365 19.87 38.16 -106.55
C VAL A 365 20.00 38.78 -105.14
N GLU A 366 19.06 38.45 -104.21
CA GLU A 366 19.26 38.06 -102.78
C GLU A 366 17.92 37.91 -102.01
N GLU A 367 17.36 36.69 -101.81
CA GLU A 367 16.15 36.51 -100.94
C GLU A 367 15.88 35.10 -100.34
N LEU A 368 16.89 34.23 -100.16
CA LEU A 368 16.67 32.84 -99.67
C LEU A 368 17.52 32.38 -98.47
N GLU A 369 18.05 33.30 -97.66
CA GLU A 369 18.86 32.95 -96.47
C GLU A 369 18.17 33.14 -95.11
N ALA A 370 16.86 33.47 -95.09
CA ALA A 370 16.16 33.94 -93.88
C ALA A 370 15.33 32.88 -93.10
N LYS A 371 15.21 31.62 -93.56
CA LYS A 371 14.25 30.64 -92.99
C LYS A 371 14.79 29.24 -92.65
N VAL A 372 16.12 29.04 -92.62
CA VAL A 372 16.73 27.75 -92.20
C VAL A 372 17.28 27.81 -90.76
N LYS A 373 17.23 28.98 -90.09
CA LYS A 373 17.82 29.22 -88.77
C LYS A 373 16.92 28.83 -87.58
N GLU A 374 16.04 27.85 -87.74
CA GLU A 374 15.15 27.35 -86.67
C GLU A 374 15.07 25.81 -86.65
N MET A 375 16.18 25.13 -86.90
CA MET A 375 16.37 23.70 -86.62
C MET A 375 17.54 23.48 -85.65
N SER A 376 17.35 23.90 -84.38
CA SER A 376 18.33 23.65 -83.32
C SER A 376 17.68 23.70 -81.93
N ASN A 377 16.99 22.62 -81.52
CA ASN A 377 16.98 22.12 -80.14
C ASN A 377 16.19 20.79 -79.98
N VAL A 378 16.95 19.73 -79.73
CA VAL A 378 16.74 18.64 -78.75
C VAL A 378 15.31 18.29 -78.25
N LEU A 379 14.96 17.01 -78.44
CA LEU A 379 14.05 16.13 -77.69
C LEU A 379 13.24 16.69 -76.49
N SER A 380 11.94 16.36 -76.42
CA SER A 380 11.42 15.27 -75.55
C SER A 380 9.88 15.22 -75.49
N SER A 381 9.27 14.10 -75.90
CA SER A 381 7.97 13.65 -75.37
C SER A 381 8.24 12.76 -74.16
N ASP A 382 7.82 13.13 -72.95
CA ASP A 382 6.52 12.72 -72.40
C ASP A 382 6.18 11.24 -72.62
N TYR A 383 6.42 10.43 -71.59
CA TYR A 383 5.47 9.43 -71.05
C TYR A 383 6.00 8.90 -69.69
N VAL A 384 5.18 8.14 -68.94
CA VAL A 384 5.53 7.41 -67.70
C VAL A 384 5.71 8.25 -66.41
N THR A 385 4.67 8.95 -65.98
CA THR A 385 4.54 9.51 -64.61
C THR A 385 3.20 9.14 -63.92
N LYS A 386 2.65 7.95 -64.20
CA LYS A 386 1.34 7.52 -63.66
C LYS A 386 1.32 6.20 -62.86
N SER A 387 2.23 5.27 -63.13
CA SER A 387 2.26 3.97 -62.41
C SER A 387 2.71 4.10 -60.94
N ASN A 388 3.82 4.82 -60.71
CA ASN A 388 4.42 4.95 -59.38
C ASN A 388 3.57 5.77 -58.40
N VAL A 389 2.64 6.61 -58.90
CA VAL A 389 1.75 7.44 -58.07
C VAL A 389 0.69 6.57 -57.39
N ASN A 390 0.07 5.64 -58.13
CA ASN A 390 -0.96 4.76 -57.57
C ASN A 390 -0.39 3.83 -56.50
N VAL A 391 0.79 3.24 -56.74
CA VAL A 391 1.48 2.36 -55.76
C VAL A 391 1.96 3.12 -54.52
N LEU A 392 2.16 4.44 -54.60
CA LEU A 392 2.35 5.29 -53.42
C LEU A 392 1.03 5.58 -52.69
N SER A 393 -0.07 5.83 -53.42
CA SER A 393 -1.40 6.04 -52.81
C SER A 393 -1.82 4.83 -51.98
N GLU A 394 -1.83 3.63 -52.56
CA GLU A 394 -2.26 2.40 -51.85
C GLU A 394 -1.44 2.14 -50.58
N LYS A 395 -0.14 2.50 -50.57
CA LYS A 395 0.72 2.41 -49.39
C LYS A 395 0.43 3.50 -48.35
N ILE A 396 0.09 4.71 -48.78
CA ILE A 396 -0.34 5.80 -47.90
C ILE A 396 -1.69 5.45 -47.26
N ASP A 397 -2.62 4.91 -48.03
CA ASP A 397 -3.94 4.50 -47.56
C ASP A 397 -3.86 3.36 -46.52
N GLN A 398 -2.98 2.36 -46.73
CA GLN A 398 -2.70 1.35 -45.70
C GLN A 398 -2.04 1.94 -44.44
N LEU A 399 -1.06 2.84 -44.59
CA LEU A 399 -0.45 3.54 -43.44
C LEU A 399 -1.47 4.38 -42.65
N ILE A 400 -2.49 4.92 -43.30
CA ILE A 400 -3.59 5.62 -42.64
C ILE A 400 -4.48 4.65 -41.83
N LEU A 401 -4.71 3.42 -42.31
CA LEU A 401 -5.41 2.39 -41.52
C LEU A 401 -4.59 1.98 -40.30
N ASP A 402 -3.31 1.60 -40.49
CA ASP A 402 -2.41 1.17 -39.42
C ASP A 402 -2.29 2.23 -38.31
N VAL A 403 -2.20 3.51 -38.70
CA VAL A 403 -2.15 4.65 -37.75
C VAL A 403 -3.47 4.87 -37.01
N ASN A 404 -4.62 4.53 -37.61
CA ASN A 404 -5.91 4.62 -36.92
C ASN A 404 -6.12 3.46 -35.92
N ASP A 405 -5.69 2.23 -36.24
CA ASP A 405 -5.75 1.11 -35.29
C ASP A 405 -4.81 1.33 -34.10
N LEU A 406 -3.57 1.78 -34.35
CA LEU A 406 -2.64 2.20 -33.28
C LEU A 406 -3.22 3.32 -32.39
N LYS A 407 -4.04 4.22 -32.96
CA LYS A 407 -4.71 5.29 -32.23
C LYS A 407 -5.90 4.77 -31.39
N VAL A 408 -6.58 3.72 -31.82
CA VAL A 408 -7.59 3.01 -31.00
C VAL A 408 -6.91 2.28 -29.85
N GLU A 409 -5.79 1.59 -30.10
CA GLU A 409 -5.03 0.89 -29.06
C GLU A 409 -4.46 1.87 -28.01
N LEU A 410 -3.96 3.04 -28.45
CA LEU A 410 -3.53 4.13 -27.56
C LEU A 410 -4.67 4.66 -26.67
N LEU A 411 -5.91 4.74 -27.19
CA LEU A 411 -7.07 5.15 -26.40
C LEU A 411 -7.43 4.12 -25.32
N VAL A 412 -7.35 2.82 -25.65
CA VAL A 412 -7.57 1.73 -24.69
C VAL A 412 -6.48 1.74 -23.60
N LEU A 413 -5.22 1.98 -23.96
CA LEU A 413 -4.12 2.10 -23.00
C LEU A 413 -4.28 3.33 -22.08
N ASN A 414 -4.68 4.49 -22.60
CA ASN A 414 -5.01 5.67 -21.79
C ASN A 414 -6.18 5.41 -20.83
N GLN A 415 -7.23 4.72 -21.28
CA GLN A 415 -8.35 4.30 -20.42
C GLN A 415 -7.83 3.42 -19.25
N LYS A 416 -6.92 2.47 -19.54
CA LYS A 416 -6.30 1.60 -18.55
C LYS A 416 -5.41 2.34 -17.56
N GLU A 417 -4.69 3.37 -18.01
CA GLU A 417 -3.88 4.22 -17.14
C GLU A 417 -4.75 5.02 -16.16
N VAL A 418 -5.92 5.49 -16.58
CA VAL A 418 -6.89 6.18 -15.71
C VAL A 418 -7.50 5.25 -14.66
N GLU A 419 -7.86 4.01 -15.03
CA GLU A 419 -8.31 2.98 -14.08
C GLU A 419 -7.24 2.70 -13.01
N LEU A 420 -6.00 2.43 -13.43
CA LEU A 420 -4.88 2.14 -12.54
C LEU A 420 -4.56 3.32 -11.61
N LYS A 421 -4.62 4.57 -12.09
CA LYS A 421 -4.46 5.77 -11.24
C LYS A 421 -5.57 5.87 -10.17
N ASN A 422 -6.80 5.49 -10.49
CA ASN A 422 -7.91 5.50 -9.54
C ASN A 422 -7.76 4.39 -8.47
N GLU A 423 -7.44 3.17 -8.88
CA GLU A 423 -7.15 2.06 -7.95
C GLU A 423 -5.96 2.36 -7.02
N MET A 424 -4.92 3.01 -7.55
CA MET A 424 -3.75 3.45 -6.79
C MET A 424 -4.12 4.56 -5.78
N SER A 425 -5.02 5.48 -6.13
CA SER A 425 -5.55 6.50 -5.22
C SER A 425 -6.33 5.87 -4.06
N ILE A 426 -7.26 4.95 -4.36
CA ILE A 426 -8.05 4.20 -3.37
C ILE A 426 -7.11 3.38 -2.45
N THR A 427 -6.09 2.75 -3.02
CA THR A 427 -5.09 1.97 -2.27
C THR A 427 -4.26 2.86 -1.35
N LYS A 428 -3.82 4.03 -1.82
CA LYS A 428 -3.12 5.03 -0.99
C LYS A 428 -3.98 5.48 0.20
N THR A 429 -5.25 5.84 -0.02
CA THR A 429 -6.17 6.22 1.06
C THR A 429 -6.37 5.10 2.10
N ARG A 430 -6.36 3.82 1.66
CA ARG A 430 -6.40 2.66 2.57
C ARG A 430 -5.11 2.51 3.38
N ILE A 431 -3.95 2.77 2.79
CA ILE A 431 -2.65 2.76 3.49
C ILE A 431 -2.63 3.85 4.57
N GLU A 432 -2.96 5.11 4.22
CA GLU A 432 -3.00 6.24 5.17
C GLU A 432 -3.94 5.97 6.36
N SER A 433 -5.07 5.29 6.11
CA SER A 433 -6.01 4.86 7.16
C SER A 433 -5.43 3.77 8.07
N LEU A 434 -4.72 2.78 7.50
CA LEU A 434 -4.07 1.71 8.27
C LEU A 434 -2.88 2.22 9.08
N GLU A 435 -2.06 3.11 8.53
CA GLU A 435 -0.97 3.77 9.25
C GLU A 435 -1.49 4.53 10.48
N LYS A 436 -2.61 5.26 10.33
CA LYS A 436 -3.27 5.95 11.44
C LYS A 436 -3.76 5.00 12.52
N GLN A 437 -4.33 3.84 12.15
CA GLN A 437 -4.75 2.82 13.11
C GLN A 437 -3.55 2.20 13.86
N VAL A 438 -2.44 1.90 13.15
CA VAL A 438 -1.20 1.40 13.77
C VAL A 438 -0.62 2.41 14.76
N GLN A 439 -0.58 3.70 14.42
CA GLN A 439 -0.10 4.75 15.34
C GLN A 439 -0.99 4.88 16.59
N GLN A 440 -2.31 4.76 16.44
CA GLN A 440 -3.23 4.72 17.59
C GLN A 440 -2.94 3.49 18.48
N GLN A 441 -2.76 2.31 17.89
CA GLN A 441 -2.44 1.07 18.62
C GLN A 441 -1.11 1.18 19.39
N LEU A 442 -0.08 1.78 18.79
CA LEU A 442 1.22 2.02 19.43
C LEU A 442 1.08 2.94 20.66
N SER A 443 0.30 4.03 20.53
CA SER A 443 0.06 4.96 21.66
C SER A 443 -0.69 4.30 22.83
N ALA A 444 -1.62 3.40 22.55
CA ALA A 444 -2.33 2.63 23.57
C ALA A 444 -1.42 1.61 24.28
N ASN A 445 -0.53 0.95 23.53
CA ASN A 445 0.44 0.00 24.08
C ASN A 445 1.44 0.69 25.02
N GLU A 446 1.99 1.85 24.62
CA GLU A 446 2.96 2.58 25.46
C GLU A 446 2.30 3.14 26.74
N LYS A 447 1.04 3.58 26.68
CA LYS A 447 0.28 3.92 27.89
C LYS A 447 0.08 2.69 28.80
N THR A 448 -0.32 1.55 28.24
CA THR A 448 -0.51 0.30 29.01
C THR A 448 0.77 -0.15 29.71
N LYS A 449 1.92 0.02 29.06
CA LYS A 449 3.26 -0.23 29.62
C LYS A 449 3.61 0.73 30.77
N GLN A 450 3.26 2.01 30.67
CA GLN A 450 3.41 2.97 31.77
C GLN A 450 2.50 2.60 32.97
N ASP A 451 1.24 2.23 32.71
CA ASP A 451 0.30 1.80 33.74
C ASP A 451 0.82 0.54 34.49
N ILE A 452 1.49 -0.39 33.79
CA ILE A 452 2.16 -1.58 34.38
C ILE A 452 3.35 -1.20 35.28
N GLU A 453 4.24 -0.29 34.84
CA GLU A 453 5.38 0.14 35.67
C GLU A 453 4.93 0.97 36.89
N ASN A 454 3.83 1.73 36.78
CA ASN A 454 3.20 2.41 37.92
C ASN A 454 2.71 1.38 38.96
N LEU A 455 1.90 0.39 38.55
CA LEU A 455 1.40 -0.68 39.42
C LEU A 455 2.54 -1.49 40.08
N LYS A 456 3.62 -1.74 39.34
CA LYS A 456 4.83 -2.40 39.85
C LYS A 456 5.56 -1.57 40.92
N SER A 457 5.51 -0.24 40.82
CA SER A 457 5.98 0.66 41.88
C SER A 457 5.08 0.58 43.12
N GLU A 458 3.75 0.66 42.95
CA GLU A 458 2.78 0.54 44.05
C GLU A 458 2.90 -0.80 44.80
N VAL A 459 3.02 -1.92 44.07
CA VAL A 459 3.26 -3.26 44.64
C VAL A 459 4.59 -3.32 45.41
N THR A 460 5.60 -2.59 44.97
CA THR A 460 6.90 -2.50 45.68
C THR A 460 6.76 -1.68 46.97
N GLY A 461 5.98 -0.59 46.95
CA GLY A 461 5.63 0.19 48.14
C GLY A 461 4.87 -0.66 49.17
N ALA A 462 3.76 -1.27 48.76
CA ALA A 462 2.95 -2.14 49.63
C ALA A 462 3.75 -3.32 50.21
N LYS A 463 4.72 -3.88 49.47
CA LYS A 463 5.63 -4.91 49.97
C LYS A 463 6.56 -4.38 51.08
N ASN A 464 7.03 -3.15 50.97
CA ASN A 464 7.84 -2.50 52.01
C ASN A 464 6.99 -2.21 53.25
N ASP A 465 5.77 -1.71 53.08
CA ASP A 465 4.82 -1.47 54.19
C ASP A 465 4.49 -2.77 54.94
N ILE A 466 4.26 -3.87 54.22
CA ILE A 466 4.06 -5.21 54.80
C ILE A 466 5.31 -5.67 55.58
N SER A 467 6.51 -5.41 55.08
CA SER A 467 7.77 -5.70 55.78
C SER A 467 7.88 -4.92 57.10
N THR A 468 7.59 -3.61 57.05
CA THR A 468 7.57 -2.74 58.23
C THR A 468 6.51 -3.14 59.25
N LEU A 469 5.29 -3.51 58.80
CA LEU A 469 4.24 -4.06 59.65
C LEU A 469 4.67 -5.39 60.29
N SER A 470 5.32 -6.28 59.55
CA SER A 470 5.86 -7.54 60.08
C SER A 470 6.90 -7.30 61.18
N SER A 471 7.80 -6.32 61.00
CA SER A 471 8.76 -5.91 62.03
C SER A 471 8.07 -5.36 63.29
N HIS A 472 7.04 -4.54 63.15
CA HIS A 472 6.27 -4.03 64.29
C HIS A 472 5.50 -5.13 65.03
N VAL A 473 4.90 -6.09 64.31
CA VAL A 473 4.18 -7.22 64.91
C VAL A 473 5.13 -8.12 65.70
N GLU A 474 6.31 -8.43 65.18
CA GLU A 474 7.30 -9.23 65.92
C GLU A 474 7.86 -8.45 67.14
N ALA A 475 8.08 -7.14 67.03
CA ALA A 475 8.48 -6.30 68.17
C ALA A 475 7.42 -6.29 69.29
N LEU A 476 6.13 -6.12 68.96
CA LEU A 476 5.02 -6.21 69.92
C LEU A 476 4.92 -7.60 70.56
N LYS A 477 5.16 -8.66 69.79
CA LYS A 477 5.18 -10.04 70.27
C LYS A 477 6.32 -10.26 71.28
N GLN A 478 7.54 -9.80 70.99
CA GLN A 478 8.67 -9.86 71.92
C GLN A 478 8.41 -9.04 73.20
N GLN A 479 7.81 -7.85 73.09
CA GLN A 479 7.38 -7.07 74.26
C GLN A 479 6.39 -7.86 75.13
N SER A 480 5.34 -8.42 74.52
CA SER A 480 4.32 -9.20 75.27
C SER A 480 4.88 -10.46 75.94
N LEU A 481 5.93 -11.06 75.37
CA LEU A 481 6.67 -12.17 75.99
C LEU A 481 7.46 -11.70 77.22
N GLN A 482 8.15 -10.56 77.12
CA GLN A 482 8.88 -9.97 78.24
C GLN A 482 7.92 -9.53 79.36
N ASP A 483 6.77 -8.94 79.04
CA ASP A 483 5.75 -8.53 80.01
C ASP A 483 5.18 -9.73 80.78
N VAL A 484 4.97 -10.87 80.11
CA VAL A 484 4.52 -12.13 80.74
C VAL A 484 5.60 -12.74 81.64
N GLU A 485 6.87 -12.69 81.25
CA GLU A 485 7.98 -13.19 82.07
C GLU A 485 8.17 -12.30 83.32
N ASN A 486 8.05 -10.97 83.18
CA ASN A 486 8.05 -10.02 84.30
C ASN A 486 6.92 -10.30 85.31
N LEU A 487 5.67 -10.46 84.83
CA LEU A 487 4.50 -10.76 85.67
C LEU A 487 4.62 -12.12 86.38
N LYS A 488 5.31 -13.08 85.77
CA LYS A 488 5.59 -14.41 86.34
C LYS A 488 6.62 -14.33 87.46
N ASP A 489 7.64 -13.48 87.34
CA ASP A 489 8.61 -13.21 88.40
C ASP A 489 7.98 -12.43 89.57
N GLU A 490 7.13 -11.42 89.29
CA GLU A 490 6.31 -10.75 90.31
C GLU A 490 5.41 -11.74 91.07
N LEU A 491 4.74 -12.66 90.35
CA LEU A 491 3.91 -13.71 90.95
C LEU A 491 4.74 -14.69 91.81
N ALA A 492 5.96 -15.02 91.40
CA ALA A 492 6.87 -15.85 92.18
C ALA A 492 7.32 -15.15 93.47
N GLN A 493 7.63 -13.85 93.40
CA GLN A 493 7.96 -13.02 94.56
C GLN A 493 6.78 -12.93 95.54
N LEU A 494 5.58 -12.58 95.06
CA LEU A 494 4.36 -12.50 95.87
C LEU A 494 4.01 -13.85 96.51
N LYS A 495 4.24 -14.96 95.81
CA LYS A 495 4.04 -16.31 96.38
C LYS A 495 5.03 -16.59 97.51
N SER A 496 6.31 -16.27 97.34
CA SER A 496 7.33 -16.41 98.39
C SER A 496 7.01 -15.57 99.62
N GLU A 497 6.53 -14.33 99.41
CA GLU A 497 6.08 -13.45 100.49
C GLU A 497 4.83 -14.00 101.20
N ASN A 498 3.87 -14.56 100.47
CA ASN A 498 2.69 -15.20 101.04
C ASN A 498 3.04 -16.48 101.83
N ASP A 499 3.97 -17.32 101.36
CA ASP A 499 4.44 -18.50 102.10
C ASP A 499 5.22 -18.09 103.38
N ASN A 500 5.95 -16.97 103.34
CA ASN A 500 6.59 -16.34 104.51
C ASN A 500 5.55 -15.81 105.52
N LEU A 501 4.52 -15.10 105.05
CA LEU A 501 3.39 -14.64 105.86
C LEU A 501 2.63 -15.82 106.50
N LYS A 502 2.36 -16.88 105.73
CA LYS A 502 1.73 -18.11 106.22
C LYS A 502 2.56 -18.78 107.32
N THR A 503 3.88 -18.83 107.16
CA THR A 503 4.81 -19.33 108.18
C THR A 503 4.75 -18.49 109.46
N LYS A 504 4.68 -17.16 109.34
CA LYS A 504 4.49 -16.25 110.49
C LYS A 504 3.13 -16.44 111.17
N VAL A 505 2.05 -16.65 110.40
CA VAL A 505 0.72 -16.96 110.95
C VAL A 505 0.75 -18.26 111.75
N SER A 506 1.29 -19.35 111.22
CA SER A 506 1.35 -20.61 111.96
C SER A 506 2.27 -20.56 113.19
N ALA A 507 3.31 -19.70 113.19
CA ALA A 507 4.09 -19.41 114.39
C ALA A 507 3.27 -18.63 115.45
N LEU A 508 2.38 -17.72 115.04
CA LEU A 508 1.45 -17.02 115.94
C LEU A 508 0.36 -17.95 116.48
N GLU A 509 -0.22 -18.82 115.64
CA GLU A 509 -1.18 -19.87 116.04
C GLU A 509 -0.55 -20.82 117.06
N THR A 510 0.69 -21.27 116.83
CA THR A 510 1.43 -22.14 117.76
C THR A 510 1.69 -21.44 119.10
N ASN A 511 2.06 -20.15 119.08
CA ASN A 511 2.21 -19.36 120.31
C ASN A 511 0.87 -19.16 121.05
N GLN A 512 -0.25 -18.97 120.33
CA GLN A 512 -1.56 -18.92 120.98
C GLN A 512 -1.97 -20.27 121.58
N MET A 513 -1.74 -21.40 120.90
CA MET A 513 -1.95 -22.73 121.49
C MET A 513 -1.06 -22.97 122.71
N GLY A 514 0.20 -22.50 122.69
CA GLY A 514 1.10 -22.52 123.84
C GLY A 514 0.55 -21.73 125.04
N ASN A 515 0.08 -20.50 124.80
CA ASN A 515 -0.54 -19.66 125.83
C ASN A 515 -1.86 -20.26 126.36
N ILE A 516 -2.70 -20.83 125.49
CA ILE A 516 -3.95 -21.50 125.87
C ILE A 516 -3.65 -22.75 126.70
N SER A 517 -2.64 -23.54 126.33
CA SER A 517 -2.15 -24.69 127.11
C SER A 517 -1.63 -24.27 128.48
N LEU A 518 -0.87 -23.16 128.57
CA LEU A 518 -0.42 -22.59 129.83
C LEU A 518 -1.61 -22.16 130.72
N ILE A 519 -2.63 -21.52 130.14
CA ILE A 519 -3.86 -21.15 130.86
C ILE A 519 -4.61 -22.39 131.35
N PHE A 520 -4.78 -23.43 130.53
CA PHE A 520 -5.40 -24.68 130.97
C PHE A 520 -4.60 -25.41 132.04
N SER A 521 -3.26 -25.35 132.00
CA SER A 521 -2.38 -25.87 133.06
C SER A 521 -2.59 -25.12 134.37
N ILE A 522 -2.59 -23.78 134.34
CA ILE A 522 -2.85 -22.93 135.51
C ILE A 522 -4.25 -23.18 136.09
N VAL A 523 -5.28 -23.24 135.24
CA VAL A 523 -6.66 -23.57 135.65
C VAL A 523 -6.75 -25.00 136.22
N GLY A 524 -6.05 -25.96 135.64
CA GLY A 524 -5.97 -27.34 136.15
C GLY A 524 -5.30 -27.43 137.52
N VAL A 525 -4.22 -26.67 137.75
CA VAL A 525 -3.56 -26.56 139.07
C VAL A 525 -4.48 -25.88 140.09
N ILE A 526 -5.21 -24.82 139.71
CA ILE A 526 -6.18 -24.15 140.58
C ILE A 526 -7.33 -25.10 140.96
N LEU A 527 -7.92 -25.80 139.98
CA LEU A 527 -9.00 -26.77 140.22
C LEU A 527 -8.51 -27.98 141.05
N GLY A 528 -7.30 -28.47 140.79
CA GLY A 528 -6.66 -29.52 141.59
C GLY A 528 -6.41 -29.08 143.04
N GLY A 529 -5.96 -27.83 143.24
CA GLY A 529 -5.80 -27.23 144.57
C GLY A 529 -7.13 -27.07 145.31
N ILE A 530 -8.20 -26.64 144.62
CA ILE A 530 -9.57 -26.56 145.18
C ILE A 530 -10.08 -27.97 145.56
N ALA A 531 -9.86 -28.98 144.71
CA ALA A 531 -10.25 -30.36 145.00
C ALA A 531 -9.49 -30.93 146.22
N LEU A 532 -8.19 -30.64 146.34
CA LEU A 532 -7.38 -30.98 147.52
C LEU A 532 -7.87 -30.27 148.79
N TRP A 533 -8.23 -28.98 148.69
CA TRP A 533 -8.77 -28.21 149.81
C TRP A 533 -10.11 -28.80 150.31
N PHE A 534 -11.02 -29.17 149.40
CA PHE A 534 -12.25 -29.88 149.76
C PHE A 534 -12.03 -31.29 150.31
N ALA A 535 -10.95 -31.98 149.91
CA ALA A 535 -10.58 -33.28 150.48
C ALA A 535 -10.04 -33.15 151.91
N VAL A 536 -9.26 -32.09 152.20
CA VAL A 536 -8.67 -31.83 153.52
C VAL A 536 -9.71 -31.35 154.54
N GLN A 537 -10.78 -30.66 154.14
CA GLN A 537 -11.90 -30.31 155.04
C GLN A 537 -12.81 -31.49 155.44
N ARG A 538 -12.42 -32.74 155.17
CA ARG A 538 -13.24 -33.94 155.42
C ARG A 538 -12.62 -34.94 156.43
N GLN A 539 -11.65 -34.48 157.20
CA GLN A 539 -11.16 -35.08 158.45
C GLN A 539 -11.54 -34.20 159.64
#